data_AF-A0A3B9LZ31-F1
#
_entry.id   AF-A0A3B9LZ31-F1
#
_cell.length_a   1.000
_cell.length_b   1.000
_cell.length_c   1.000
_cell.angle_alpha   90.00
_cell.angle_beta   90.00
_cell.angle_gamma   90.00
#
_symmetry.space_group_name_H-M   'P 1'
#
loop_
_entity.id
_entity.type
_entity.pdbx_description
1 polymer ?
#
loop_
_entity_poly.entity_id
_entity_poly.type
_entity_poly.pdbx_seq_one_letter_code
_entity_poly.pdbx_strand_id
1 'polypeptide(L)'
;MNHSELLREIVGTYQKHGWQLRRILLLPEIRAELGAEVPLVGTPIEEAAINALWFSRPSHEQHEAWELRLLAETAFALFETFEKEGTEEQREEMRREMEARLRDYVNKK
;
A
#
# COMPACT_ATOMS: atom_id res chain seq x y z
N MET A 1 -1.79 8.61 -18.03
CA MET A 1 -2.63 8.59 -16.82
C MET A 1 -1.88 9.34 -15.74
N ASN A 2 -2.53 10.21 -14.96
CA ASN A 2 -1.84 10.85 -13.83
C ASN A 2 -1.90 9.95 -12.58
N HIS A 3 -1.12 10.27 -11.54
CA HIS A 3 -1.06 9.44 -10.33
C HIS A 3 -2.40 9.36 -9.58
N SER A 4 -3.24 10.41 -9.66
CA SER A 4 -4.53 10.46 -8.97
C SER A 4 -5.59 9.55 -9.62
N GLU A 5 -5.62 9.49 -10.94
CA GLU A 5 -6.46 8.54 -11.70
C GLU A 5 -6.05 7.10 -11.40
N LEU A 6 -4.75 6.80 -11.49
CA LEU A 6 -4.21 5.47 -11.25
C LEU A 6 -4.53 5.00 -9.82
N LEU A 7 -4.35 5.88 -8.83
CA LEU A 7 -4.67 5.56 -7.44
C LEU A 7 -6.16 5.21 -7.30
N ARG A 8 -7.07 6.04 -7.84
CA ARG A 8 -8.52 5.80 -7.76
C ARG A 8 -8.91 4.48 -8.41
N GLU A 9 -8.29 4.14 -9.55
CA GLU A 9 -8.55 2.88 -10.24
C GLU A 9 -8.08 1.67 -9.43
N ILE A 10 -6.85 1.71 -8.91
CA ILE A 10 -6.31 0.62 -8.08
C ILE A 10 -7.17 0.46 -6.83
N VAL A 11 -7.42 1.54 -6.08
CA VAL A 11 -8.23 1.48 -4.85
C VAL A 11 -9.63 0.95 -5.15
N GLY A 12 -10.29 1.46 -6.21
CA GLY A 12 -11.62 1.00 -6.60
C GLY A 12 -11.65 -0.48 -7.00
N THR A 13 -10.59 -0.98 -7.62
CA THR A 13 -10.46 -2.41 -7.97
C THR A 13 -10.31 -3.27 -6.71
N TYR A 14 -9.42 -2.87 -5.79
CA TYR A 14 -9.18 -3.61 -4.55
C TYR A 14 -10.41 -3.66 -3.64
N GLN A 15 -11.11 -2.52 -3.49
CA GLN A 15 -12.34 -2.43 -2.70
C GLN A 15 -13.44 -3.36 -3.24
N LYS A 16 -13.59 -3.49 -4.57
CA LYS A 16 -14.52 -4.46 -5.19
C LYS A 16 -14.22 -5.91 -4.82
N HIS A 17 -12.96 -6.22 -4.53
CA HIS A 17 -12.49 -7.55 -4.12
C HIS A 17 -12.38 -7.71 -2.58
N GLY A 18 -12.96 -6.79 -1.81
CA GLY A 18 -13.00 -6.86 -0.35
C GLY A 18 -11.71 -6.44 0.36
N TRP A 19 -10.75 -5.87 -0.36
CA TRP A 19 -9.55 -5.29 0.24
C TRP A 19 -9.82 -3.88 0.77
N GLN A 20 -9.24 -3.58 1.92
CA GLN A 20 -9.33 -2.29 2.60
C GLN A 20 -7.99 -1.58 2.52
N LEU A 21 -8.01 -0.33 2.05
CA LEU A 21 -6.82 0.52 2.02
C LEU A 21 -6.48 0.97 3.45
N ARG A 22 -5.29 0.61 3.92
CA ARG A 22 -4.82 0.89 5.29
C ARG A 22 -3.88 2.07 5.37
N ARG A 23 -2.92 2.17 4.45
CA ARG A 23 -1.90 3.24 4.40
C ARG A 23 -1.52 3.53 2.95
N ILE A 24 -1.04 4.74 2.72
CA ILE A 24 -0.58 5.21 1.42
C ILE A 24 0.84 5.73 1.60
N LEU A 25 1.78 5.17 0.85
CA LEU A 25 3.19 5.56 0.86
C LEU A 25 3.45 6.40 -0.37
N LEU A 26 3.93 7.62 -0.20
CA LEU A 26 4.21 8.52 -1.31
C LEU A 26 5.55 9.23 -1.14
N LEU A 27 6.24 9.41 -2.27
CA LEU A 27 7.33 10.35 -2.36
C LEU A 27 6.82 11.78 -2.11
N PRO A 28 7.64 12.68 -1.51
CA PRO A 28 7.25 14.07 -1.25
C PRO A 28 6.75 14.79 -2.50
N GLU A 29 7.39 14.52 -3.65
CA GLU A 29 7.07 15.10 -4.95
C GLU A 29 5.67 14.70 -5.43
N ILE A 30 5.35 13.41 -5.35
CA ILE A 30 4.05 12.88 -5.78
C ILE A 30 2.96 13.27 -4.79
N ARG A 31 3.28 13.35 -3.49
CA ARG A 31 2.34 13.85 -2.48
C ARG A 31 1.94 15.30 -2.76
N ALA A 32 2.89 16.14 -3.17
CA ALA A 32 2.61 17.51 -3.57
C ALA A 32 1.76 17.58 -4.85
N GLU A 33 2.03 16.70 -5.83
CA GLU A 33 1.24 16.56 -7.07
C GLU A 33 -0.20 16.13 -6.81
N LEU A 34 -0.42 15.14 -5.95
CA LEU A 34 -1.75 14.59 -5.62
C LEU A 34 -2.64 15.58 -4.88
N GLY A 35 -2.05 16.56 -4.18
CA GLY A 35 -2.74 17.68 -3.55
C GLY A 35 -3.92 17.27 -2.65
N ALA A 36 -4.88 18.18 -2.48
CA ALA A 36 -6.15 17.93 -1.79
C ALA A 36 -7.20 17.24 -2.69
N GLU A 37 -6.86 16.91 -3.94
CA GLU A 37 -7.81 16.44 -4.96
C GLU A 37 -8.21 14.97 -4.81
N VAL A 38 -7.45 14.19 -4.04
CA VAL A 38 -7.84 12.83 -3.72
C VAL A 38 -8.51 12.84 -2.34
N PRO A 39 -9.84 12.65 -2.27
CA PRO A 39 -10.53 12.42 -1.00
C PRO A 39 -10.16 11.03 -0.49
N LEU A 40 -8.93 10.87 -0.01
CA LEU A 40 -8.43 9.71 0.75
C LEU A 40 -8.96 9.80 2.19
N VAL A 41 -10.21 10.21 2.35
CA VAL A 41 -10.80 10.62 3.62
C VAL A 41 -10.72 9.45 4.59
N GLY A 42 -9.83 9.58 5.58
CA GLY A 42 -9.64 8.61 6.65
C GLY A 42 -8.46 7.63 6.47
N THR A 43 -7.75 7.64 5.35
CA THR A 43 -6.54 6.80 5.18
C THR A 43 -5.27 7.61 5.48
N PRO A 44 -4.40 7.15 6.39
CA PRO A 44 -3.12 7.79 6.64
C PRO A 44 -2.22 7.76 5.41
N ILE A 45 -1.68 8.93 5.07
CA ILE A 45 -0.66 9.10 4.03
C ILE A 45 0.67 9.32 4.74
N GLU A 46 1.62 8.46 4.45
CA GLU A 46 2.97 8.50 5.00
C GLU A 46 3.97 8.86 3.89
N GLU A 47 4.94 9.69 4.26
CA GLU A 47 6.04 10.01 3.38
C GLU A 47 7.01 8.83 3.34
N ALA A 48 7.33 8.37 2.13
CA ALA A 48 8.16 7.20 1.91
C ALA A 48 9.07 7.39 0.69
N ALA A 49 10.08 6.53 0.56
CA ALA A 49 10.98 6.52 -0.58
C ALA A 49 10.39 5.83 -1.84
N ILE A 50 9.11 5.44 -1.80
CA ILE A 50 8.40 4.73 -2.86
C ILE A 50 6.94 5.20 -2.92
N ASN A 51 6.32 5.05 -4.09
CA ASN A 51 4.88 5.28 -4.26
C ASN A 51 4.16 3.93 -4.21
N ALA A 52 3.45 3.65 -3.12
CA ALA A 52 2.78 2.37 -2.92
C ALA A 52 1.53 2.50 -2.03
N LEU A 53 0.70 1.46 -2.07
CA LEU A 53 -0.57 1.38 -1.37
C LEU A 53 -0.59 0.10 -0.52
N TRP A 54 -0.84 0.26 0.77
CA TRP A 54 -1.05 -0.85 1.69
C TRP A 54 -2.52 -1.24 1.72
N PHE A 55 -2.81 -2.45 1.31
CA PHE A 55 -4.12 -3.06 1.42
C PHE A 55 -4.09 -4.17 2.47
N SER A 56 -5.23 -4.35 3.13
CA SER A 56 -5.44 -5.50 4.01
C SER A 56 -6.79 -6.15 3.70
N ARG A 57 -6.89 -7.45 3.93
CA ARG A 57 -8.16 -8.17 3.82
C ARG A 57 -8.23 -9.19 4.96
N PRO A 58 -9.37 -9.30 5.66
CA PRO A 58 -9.57 -10.39 6.60
C PRO A 58 -9.48 -11.73 5.87
N SER A 59 -8.71 -12.67 6.43
CA SER A 59 -8.56 -14.03 5.94
C SER A 59 -9.27 -15.02 6.88
N HIS A 60 -9.42 -16.27 6.43
CA HIS A 60 -9.96 -17.35 7.26
C HIS A 60 -9.08 -17.55 8.52
N GLU A 61 -9.72 -17.94 9.63
CA GLU A 61 -9.05 -18.25 10.91
C GLU A 61 -8.34 -17.08 11.61
N GLN A 62 -8.87 -15.85 11.49
CA GLN A 62 -8.38 -14.65 12.21
C GLN A 62 -7.00 -14.14 11.74
N HIS A 63 -6.55 -14.57 10.57
CA HIS A 63 -5.39 -13.98 9.91
C HIS A 63 -5.77 -12.76 9.09
N GLU A 64 -4.85 -11.82 8.93
CA GLU A 64 -5.03 -10.67 8.04
C GLU A 64 -4.02 -10.75 6.90
N ALA A 65 -4.53 -10.82 5.67
CA ALA A 65 -3.69 -10.75 4.49
C ALA A 65 -3.37 -9.29 4.21
N TRP A 66 -2.11 -8.97 4.01
CA TRP A 66 -1.64 -7.63 3.67
C TRP A 66 -0.92 -7.63 2.34
N GLU A 67 -1.15 -6.58 1.57
CA GLU A 67 -0.55 -6.43 0.26
C GLU A 67 0.00 -5.02 0.08
N LEU A 68 1.28 -4.94 -0.28
CA LEU A 68 1.95 -3.71 -0.66
C LEU A 68 1.96 -3.60 -2.17
N ARG A 69 1.10 -2.74 -2.69
CA ARG A 69 0.89 -2.54 -4.12
C ARG A 69 1.66 -1.33 -4.63
N LEU A 70 2.51 -1.51 -5.64
CA LEU A 70 3.19 -0.38 -6.29
C LEU A 70 2.17 0.52 -7.00
N LEU A 71 2.27 1.83 -6.79
CA LEU A 71 1.51 2.83 -7.53
C LEU A 71 2.20 3.10 -8.88
N ALA A 72 2.03 2.17 -9.81
CA ALA A 72 2.52 2.26 -11.17
C ALA A 72 1.56 1.54 -12.13
N GLU A 73 1.67 1.82 -13.43
CA GLU A 73 0.91 1.08 -14.46
C GLU A 73 1.28 -0.41 -14.47
N THR A 74 2.52 -0.74 -14.08
CA THR A 74 2.94 -2.14 -13.93
C THR A 74 2.28 -2.77 -12.71
N ALA A 75 1.68 -3.94 -12.92
CA ALA A 75 1.05 -4.67 -11.84
C ALA A 75 2.05 -5.44 -10.96
N PHE A 76 2.80 -4.73 -10.12
CA PHE A 76 3.67 -5.33 -9.12
C PHE A 76 3.14 -5.13 -7.69
N ALA A 77 3.12 -6.20 -6.90
CA ALA A 77 2.73 -6.17 -5.50
C ALA A 77 3.50 -7.22 -4.69
N LEU A 78 3.71 -6.94 -3.40
CA LEU A 78 4.22 -7.90 -2.42
C LEU A 78 3.08 -8.28 -1.49
N PHE A 79 2.98 -9.56 -1.15
CA PHE A 79 1.92 -10.10 -0.31
C PHE A 79 2.52 -10.77 0.92
N GLU A 80 1.88 -10.56 2.08
CA GLU A 80 2.23 -11.22 3.33
C GLU A 80 0.99 -11.54 4.15
N THR A 81 1.03 -12.61 4.94
CA THR A 81 -0.05 -12.97 5.86
C THR A 81 0.40 -12.75 7.30
N PHE A 82 -0.31 -11.90 8.02
CA PHE A 82 -0.05 -11.67 9.43
C PHE A 82 -0.90 -12.60 10.29
N GLU A 83 -0.21 -13.40 11.10
CA GLU A 83 -0.83 -14.23 12.13
C GLU A 83 -1.35 -13.36 13.28
N LYS A 84 -2.40 -13.86 13.94
CA LYS A 84 -3.03 -13.14 15.05
C LYS A 84 -2.11 -13.00 16.26
N GLU A 85 -1.26 -14.00 16.49
CA GLU A 85 -0.38 -14.08 17.66
C GLU A 85 0.84 -13.15 17.55
N GLY A 86 1.13 -12.62 16.36
CA GLY A 86 2.19 -11.64 16.16
C GLY A 86 1.88 -10.32 16.85
N THR A 87 2.89 -9.75 17.51
CA THR A 87 2.78 -8.42 18.13
C THR A 87 2.74 -7.32 17.07
N GLU A 88 2.25 -6.14 17.43
CA GLU A 88 2.22 -5.01 16.49
C GLU A 88 3.63 -4.60 16.05
N GLU A 89 4.63 -4.74 16.92
CA GLU A 89 6.03 -4.48 16.59
C GLU A 89 6.55 -5.43 15.50
N GLN A 90 6.22 -6.72 15.59
CA GLN A 90 6.60 -7.71 14.57
C GLN A 90 5.92 -7.42 13.22
N ARG A 91 4.64 -7.01 13.26
CA ARG A 91 3.91 -6.61 12.04
C ARG A 91 4.51 -5.38 11.40
N GLU A 92 4.87 -4.39 12.21
CA GLU A 92 5.51 -3.17 11.72
C GLU A 92 6.91 -3.44 11.16
N GLU A 93 7.70 -4.32 11.78
CA GLU A 93 9.00 -4.75 11.25
C GLU A 93 8.87 -5.39 9.86
N MET A 94 7.93 -6.33 9.71
CA MET A 94 7.66 -6.96 8.42
C MET A 94 7.16 -5.97 7.36
N ARG A 95 6.30 -5.01 7.74
CA ARG A 95 5.87 -3.94 6.82
C ARG A 95 7.08 -3.15 6.31
N ARG A 96 8.00 -2.77 7.19
CA ARG A 96 9.25 -2.07 6.80
C ARG A 96 10.13 -2.93 5.90
N GLU A 97 10.21 -4.24 6.14
CA GLU A 97 10.93 -5.14 5.24
C GLU A 97 10.30 -5.19 3.84
N MET A 98 8.97 -5.30 3.76
CA MET A 98 8.25 -5.30 2.49
C MET A 98 8.44 -3.98 1.73
N GLU A 99 8.40 -2.85 2.42
CA GLU A 99 8.70 -1.54 1.83
C GLU A 99 10.13 -1.47 1.30
N ALA A 100 11.11 -1.96 2.05
CA ALA A 100 12.50 -2.03 1.61
C ALA A 100 12.66 -2.92 0.37
N ARG A 101 12.02 -4.11 0.34
CA ARG A 101 12.04 -5.00 -0.83
C ARG A 101 11.42 -4.36 -2.05
N LEU A 102 10.29 -3.66 -1.89
CA LEU A 102 9.64 -2.96 -3.00
C LEU A 102 10.51 -1.81 -3.52
N ARG A 103 11.14 -1.05 -2.63
CA ARG A 103 12.10 -0.01 -2.98
C ARG A 103 13.27 -0.56 -3.77
N ASP A 104 13.86 -1.67 -3.33
CA ASP A 104 14.96 -2.31 -4.04
C ASP A 104 14.54 -2.81 -5.43
N TYR A 105 13.30 -3.27 -5.59
CA TYR A 105 12.74 -3.61 -6.90
C TYR A 105 12.62 -2.39 -7.81
N VAL A 106 12.10 -1.26 -7.30
CA VAL A 106 11.98 -0.01 -8.05
C VAL A 106 13.34 0.54 -8.45
N ASN A 107 14.33 0.51 -7.56
CA ASN A 107 15.68 1.04 -7.81
C ASN A 107 16.51 0.18 -8.78
N LYS A 108 16.15 -1.09 -8.98
CA LYS A 108 16.85 -2.00 -9.91
C LYS A 108 16.31 -1.92 -11.34
N LYS A 109 15.21 -1.22 -11.56
CA LYS A 109 14.50 -1.13 -12.84
C LYS A 109 14.80 0.23 -13.50
#